data_AF-A0A427UB29-F1
#
_entry.id   AF-A0A427UB29-F1
#
_cell.length_a   1.000
_cell.length_b   1.000
_cell.length_c   1.000
_cell.angle_alpha   90.00
_cell.angle_beta   90.00
_cell.angle_gamma   90.00
#
_symmetry.space_group_name_H-M   'P 1'
#
loop_
_entity.id
_entity.type
_entity.pdbx_description
1 polymer ?
#
loop_
_entity_poly.entity_id
_entity_poly.type
_entity_poly.pdbx_seq_one_letter_code
_entity_poly.pdbx_strand_id
1 'polypeptide(L)'
;MKINMLVKVELSNDRDYYFNDDRVKQIVSLLISESNSALFTEIINVINNVFDLASLDDKMPSLYGAYWEYENLDEYGRILYAIYRDHCHSNLRGAVLEKLIYELVNTKYRDENNLSISCNVLIDNWKSEKTVDVFYYSNIVCSGETYECKVNPLNLECNHIQNLKDIYIKSNKKIDAYFASFASTKAIDLKIRDLGIQLGGIGIIGRENLLNIAKIE
;
A
#
# COMPACT_ATOMS: atom_id res chain seq x y z
N MET A 1 -6.27 -27.73 -21.32
CA MET A 1 -6.85 -26.63 -22.11
C MET A 1 -6.55 -25.34 -21.36
N LYS A 2 -5.73 -24.42 -21.91
CA LYS A 2 -5.50 -23.12 -21.26
C LYS A 2 -6.76 -22.29 -21.47
N ILE A 3 -7.53 -22.05 -20.41
CA ILE A 3 -8.61 -21.08 -20.44
C ILE A 3 -7.94 -19.72 -20.50
N ASN A 4 -8.06 -19.02 -21.63
CA ASN A 4 -7.61 -17.64 -21.75
C ASN A 4 -8.66 -16.77 -21.04
N MET A 5 -8.33 -16.34 -19.83
CA MET A 5 -9.11 -15.39 -19.05
C MET A 5 -8.80 -13.98 -19.55
N LEU A 6 -9.83 -13.17 -19.78
CA LEU A 6 -9.66 -11.77 -20.15
C LEU A 6 -9.65 -10.92 -18.88
N VAL A 7 -8.54 -10.24 -18.61
CA VAL A 7 -8.41 -9.32 -17.48
C VAL A 7 -8.25 -7.90 -17.99
N LYS A 8 -9.04 -6.98 -17.44
CA LYS A 8 -9.00 -5.54 -17.71
C LYS A 8 -9.14 -4.77 -16.40
N VAL A 9 -8.88 -3.46 -16.46
CA VAL A 9 -9.13 -2.53 -15.37
C VAL A 9 -10.03 -1.40 -15.83
N GLU A 10 -10.82 -0.87 -14.91
CA GLU A 10 -11.54 0.40 -15.05
C GLU A 10 -11.00 1.35 -13.98
N LEU A 11 -10.39 2.47 -14.41
CA LEU A 11 -9.74 3.41 -13.50
C LEU A 11 -10.78 4.27 -12.77
N SER A 12 -10.55 4.47 -11.48
CA SER A 12 -11.26 5.45 -10.65
C SER A 12 -10.34 6.64 -10.39
N ASN A 13 -10.75 7.83 -10.83
CA ASN A 13 -9.93 9.04 -10.72
C ASN A 13 -10.06 9.74 -9.35
N ASP A 14 -10.70 9.10 -8.36
CA ASP A 14 -10.99 9.69 -7.05
C ASP A 14 -9.75 9.88 -6.17
N ARG A 15 -8.69 9.10 -6.42
CA ARG A 15 -7.42 9.14 -5.67
C ARG A 15 -6.25 9.74 -6.44
N ASP A 16 -6.44 10.04 -7.74
CA ASP A 16 -5.39 10.51 -8.64
C ASP A 16 -4.67 11.76 -8.13
N TYR A 17 -5.41 12.68 -7.52
CA TYR A 17 -4.82 13.91 -6.96
C TYR A 17 -3.78 13.60 -5.89
N TYR A 18 -4.07 12.69 -4.95
CA TYR A 18 -3.17 12.37 -3.84
C TYR A 18 -1.98 11.54 -4.31
N PHE A 19 -2.21 10.59 -5.22
CA PHE A 19 -1.14 9.77 -5.80
C PHE A 19 -0.12 10.62 -6.58
N ASN A 20 -0.61 11.68 -7.23
CA ASN A 20 0.23 12.60 -8.00
C ASN A 20 0.80 13.77 -7.19
N ASP A 21 0.49 13.87 -5.89
CA ASP A 21 1.02 14.90 -5.01
C ASP A 21 2.55 14.79 -4.88
N ASP A 22 3.26 15.90 -5.07
CA ASP A 22 4.72 15.92 -5.06
C ASP A 22 5.29 15.53 -3.68
N ARG A 23 4.59 15.83 -2.59
CA ARG A 23 5.02 15.44 -1.23
C ARG A 23 4.95 13.94 -1.05
N VAL A 24 3.89 13.30 -1.58
CA VAL A 24 3.72 11.84 -1.58
C VAL A 24 4.80 11.18 -2.43
N LYS A 25 5.08 11.70 -3.61
CA LYS A 25 6.16 11.20 -4.48
C LYS A 25 7.53 11.32 -3.81
N GLN A 26 7.83 12.47 -3.20
CA GLN A 26 9.12 12.70 -2.55
C GLN A 26 9.33 11.77 -1.36
N ILE A 27 8.36 11.64 -0.45
CA ILE A 27 8.54 10.77 0.71
C ILE A 27 8.66 9.30 0.30
N VAL A 28 7.93 8.84 -0.72
CA VAL A 28 8.07 7.47 -1.22
C VAL A 28 9.42 7.26 -1.90
N SER A 29 9.92 8.23 -2.67
CA SER A 29 11.25 8.16 -3.26
C SER A 29 12.34 8.01 -2.19
N LEU A 30 12.24 8.76 -1.08
CA LEU A 30 13.16 8.64 0.04
C LEU A 30 13.06 7.25 0.70
N LEU A 31 11.84 6.78 0.98
CA LEU A 31 11.60 5.46 1.57
C LEU A 31 12.20 4.34 0.71
N ILE A 32 12.12 4.43 -0.61
CA ILE A 32 12.71 3.44 -1.52
C ILE A 32 14.23 3.54 -1.50
N SER A 33 14.80 4.75 -1.52
CA SER A 33 16.26 4.94 -1.49
C SER A 33 16.90 4.47 -0.18
N GLU A 34 16.13 4.45 0.90
CA GLU A 34 16.56 4.06 2.24
C GLU A 34 15.97 2.73 2.71
N SER A 35 15.51 1.88 1.80
CA SER A 35 14.82 0.62 2.13
C SER A 35 15.55 -0.23 3.18
N ASN A 36 16.88 -0.16 3.24
CA ASN A 36 17.71 -0.99 4.11
C ASN A 36 18.10 -0.30 5.43
N SER A 37 17.46 0.83 5.74
CA SER A 37 17.84 1.70 6.86
C SER A 37 16.88 1.54 8.04
N ALA A 38 17.39 1.77 9.26
CA ALA A 38 16.52 1.84 10.44
C ALA A 38 15.57 3.04 10.39
N LEU A 39 15.95 4.10 9.66
CA LEU A 39 15.14 5.29 9.45
C LEU A 39 13.88 4.97 8.62
N PHE A 40 13.96 4.13 7.59
CA PHE A 40 12.79 3.65 6.83
C PHE A 40 11.69 3.11 7.76
N THR A 41 12.07 2.21 8.66
CA THR A 41 11.13 1.59 9.61
C THR A 41 10.53 2.63 10.54
N GLU A 42 11.33 3.59 11.01
CA GLU A 42 10.84 4.61 11.93
C GLU A 42 9.92 5.64 11.24
N ILE A 43 10.21 6.05 10.01
CA ILE A 43 9.32 6.93 9.24
C ILE A 43 7.97 6.24 8.99
N ILE A 44 7.97 4.95 8.64
CA ILE A 44 6.74 4.16 8.51
C ILE A 44 5.98 4.12 9.85
N ASN A 45 6.67 3.94 10.97
CA ASN A 45 6.05 3.96 12.29
C ASN A 45 5.44 5.32 12.64
N VAL A 46 6.11 6.41 12.29
CA VAL A 46 5.58 7.77 12.44
C VAL A 46 4.29 7.89 11.64
N ILE A 47 4.31 7.54 10.35
CA ILE A 47 3.13 7.64 9.48
C ILE A 47 1.98 6.75 9.98
N ASN A 48 2.26 5.57 10.52
CA ASN A 48 1.26 4.66 11.06
C ASN A 48 0.57 5.20 12.33
N ASN A 49 1.36 5.71 13.29
CA ASN A 49 0.91 5.97 14.65
C ASN A 49 0.59 7.45 14.94
N VAL A 50 1.04 8.37 14.09
CA VAL A 50 0.75 9.81 14.23
C VAL A 50 -0.46 10.14 13.37
N PHE A 51 -1.50 10.73 13.97
CA PHE A 51 -2.76 10.99 13.27
C PHE A 51 -2.99 12.46 12.93
N ASP A 52 -2.34 13.37 13.66
CA ASP A 52 -2.51 14.81 13.52
C ASP A 52 -1.17 15.54 13.70
N LEU A 53 -1.18 16.84 13.40
CA LEU A 53 0.01 17.68 13.48
C LEU A 53 0.57 17.80 14.90
N ALA A 54 -0.29 17.88 15.92
CA ALA A 54 0.16 18.01 17.31
C ALA A 54 0.94 16.76 17.76
N SER A 55 0.42 15.58 17.42
CA SER A 55 1.08 14.31 17.67
C SER A 55 2.40 14.19 16.87
N LEU A 56 2.48 14.81 15.69
CA LEU A 56 3.73 14.88 14.92
C LEU A 56 4.74 15.76 15.65
N ASP A 57 4.34 16.96 16.08
CA ASP A 57 5.19 17.89 16.84
C ASP A 57 5.78 17.23 18.10
N ASP A 58 4.99 16.40 18.78
CA ASP A 58 5.47 15.64 19.95
C ASP A 58 6.49 14.55 19.59
N LYS A 59 6.32 13.91 18.43
CA LYS A 59 7.14 12.76 18.01
C LYS A 59 8.46 13.17 17.34
N MET A 60 8.47 14.29 16.62
CA MET A 60 9.64 14.73 15.82
C MET A 60 10.92 14.94 16.66
N PRO A 61 10.91 15.57 17.85
CA PRO A 61 12.12 15.75 18.65
C PRO A 61 12.82 14.43 19.02
N SER A 62 12.04 13.38 19.33
CA SER A 62 12.61 12.06 19.60
C SER A 62 13.14 11.38 18.35
N LEU A 63 12.48 11.55 17.21
CA LEU A 63 12.98 11.07 15.92
C LEU A 63 14.33 11.73 15.61
N TYR A 64 14.41 13.05 15.75
CA TYR A 64 15.64 13.81 15.55
C TYR A 64 16.76 13.38 16.50
N GLY A 65 16.46 13.22 17.79
CA GLY A 65 17.46 12.77 18.76
C GLY A 65 18.01 11.37 18.48
N ALA A 66 17.19 10.46 17.96
CA ALA A 66 17.59 9.07 17.69
C ALA A 66 18.28 8.86 16.34
N TYR A 67 17.99 9.69 15.34
CA TYR A 67 18.42 9.47 13.95
C TYR A 67 19.20 10.65 13.36
N TRP A 68 19.74 11.56 14.19
CA TRP A 68 20.43 12.79 13.75
C TRP A 68 21.59 12.57 12.75
N GLU A 69 22.18 11.37 12.71
CA GLU A 69 23.28 11.02 11.79
C GLU A 69 22.80 10.66 10.37
N TYR A 70 21.49 10.48 10.15
CA TYR A 70 20.94 10.10 8.84
C TYR A 70 20.77 11.33 7.95
N GLU A 71 21.41 11.31 6.77
CA GLU A 71 21.47 12.45 5.85
C GLU A 71 20.09 12.98 5.41
N ASN A 72 19.11 12.09 5.22
CA ASN A 72 17.77 12.49 4.73
C ASN A 72 16.77 12.83 5.83
N LEU A 73 17.15 12.76 7.11
CA LEU A 73 16.22 12.97 8.24
C LEU A 73 15.54 14.34 8.19
N ASP A 74 16.29 15.40 7.87
CA ASP A 74 15.76 16.75 7.73
C ASP A 74 14.73 16.85 6.60
N GLU A 75 14.98 16.12 5.50
CA GLU A 75 14.06 16.10 4.38
C GLU A 75 12.77 15.36 4.71
N TYR A 76 12.84 14.22 5.40
CA TYR A 76 11.66 13.55 5.94
C TYR A 76 10.86 14.46 6.86
N GLY A 77 11.52 15.13 7.81
CA GLY A 77 10.86 16.04 8.74
C GLY A 77 10.08 17.13 8.00
N ARG A 78 10.73 17.78 7.04
CA ARG A 78 10.10 18.81 6.19
C ARG A 78 8.89 18.28 5.43
N ILE A 79 8.99 17.13 4.78
CA ILE A 79 7.90 16.56 3.99
C ILE A 79 6.75 16.09 4.88
N LEU A 80 7.04 15.43 6.00
CA LEU A 80 6.03 15.03 6.99
C LEU A 80 5.28 16.25 7.50
N TYR A 81 5.96 17.32 7.89
CA TYR A 81 5.29 18.57 8.29
C TYR A 81 4.38 19.13 7.19
N ALA A 82 4.82 19.09 5.93
CA ALA A 82 4.01 19.54 4.82
C ALA A 82 2.77 18.66 4.57
N ILE A 83 2.85 17.35 4.83
CA ILE A 83 1.70 16.44 4.77
C ILE A 83 0.74 16.70 5.94
N TYR A 84 1.22 16.76 7.18
CA TYR A 84 0.38 16.83 8.38
C TYR A 84 -0.24 18.22 8.63
N ARG A 85 0.32 19.28 8.05
CA ARG A 85 -0.33 20.61 8.03
C ARG A 85 -1.49 20.71 7.04
N ASP A 86 -1.59 19.76 6.12
CA ASP A 86 -2.65 19.75 5.12
C ASP A 86 -3.99 19.31 5.75
N HIS A 87 -5.08 19.99 5.39
CA HIS A 87 -6.43 19.59 5.77
C HIS A 87 -6.80 18.17 5.31
N CYS A 88 -6.16 17.68 4.24
CA CYS A 88 -6.36 16.34 3.68
C CYS A 88 -5.26 15.33 4.10
N HIS A 89 -4.51 15.60 5.18
CA HIS A 89 -3.38 14.75 5.62
C HIS A 89 -3.73 13.26 5.74
N SER A 90 -4.96 12.92 6.15
CA SER A 90 -5.40 11.52 6.26
C SER A 90 -5.41 10.80 4.90
N ASN A 91 -5.83 11.49 3.83
CA ASN A 91 -5.79 10.95 2.47
C ASN A 91 -4.36 10.87 1.93
N LEU A 92 -3.54 11.89 2.19
CA LEU A 92 -2.13 11.90 1.78
C LEU A 92 -1.36 10.76 2.44
N ARG A 93 -1.57 10.49 3.73
CA ARG A 93 -0.96 9.34 4.43
C ARG A 93 -1.36 8.01 3.78
N GLY A 94 -2.63 7.85 3.42
CA GLY A 94 -3.11 6.70 2.67
C GLY A 94 -2.38 6.54 1.34
N ALA A 95 -2.29 7.63 0.57
CA ALA A 95 -1.62 7.67 -0.72
C ALA A 95 -0.11 7.37 -0.62
N VAL A 96 0.57 7.68 0.49
CA VAL A 96 1.98 7.27 0.70
C VAL A 96 2.12 5.75 0.69
N LEU A 97 1.23 5.02 1.39
CA LEU A 97 1.25 3.56 1.37
C LEU A 97 0.93 3.02 -0.02
N GLU A 98 -0.15 3.51 -0.64
CA GLU A 98 -0.57 3.09 -1.99
C GLU A 98 0.55 3.30 -3.02
N LYS A 99 1.20 4.47 -2.99
CA LYS A 99 2.33 4.82 -3.86
C LYS A 99 3.56 3.97 -3.57
N LEU A 100 3.89 3.70 -2.31
CA LEU A 100 5.00 2.82 -1.97
C LEU A 100 4.76 1.41 -2.52
N ILE A 101 3.57 0.83 -2.32
CA ILE A 101 3.22 -0.49 -2.85
C ILE A 101 3.32 -0.50 -4.38
N TYR A 102 2.76 0.53 -5.04
CA TYR A 102 2.88 0.67 -6.49
C TYR A 102 4.33 0.63 -6.96
N GLU A 103 5.22 1.43 -6.35
CA GLU A 103 6.62 1.48 -6.76
C GLU A 103 7.38 0.18 -6.45
N LEU A 104 7.04 -0.53 -5.37
CA LEU A 104 7.61 -1.84 -5.06
C LEU A 104 7.18 -2.90 -6.07
N VAL A 105 5.90 -2.93 -6.46
CA VAL A 105 5.38 -3.82 -7.51
C VAL A 105 5.99 -3.47 -8.86
N ASN A 106 6.11 -2.19 -9.17
CA ASN A 106 6.78 -1.69 -10.37
C ASN A 106 8.25 -2.16 -10.40
N THR A 107 8.95 -2.09 -9.28
CA THR A 107 10.35 -2.56 -9.16
C THR A 107 10.47 -4.08 -9.31
N LYS A 108 9.47 -4.84 -8.87
CA LYS A 108 9.42 -6.30 -8.99
C LYS A 108 9.25 -6.77 -10.42
N TYR A 109 8.37 -6.11 -11.19
CA TYR A 109 7.99 -6.56 -12.53
C TYR A 109 8.64 -5.78 -13.68
N ARG A 110 9.22 -4.59 -13.38
CA ARG A 110 10.07 -3.68 -14.19
C ARG A 110 9.60 -3.28 -15.60
N ASP A 111 8.94 -4.15 -16.35
CA ASP A 111 8.69 -3.99 -17.80
C ASP A 111 7.28 -4.47 -18.25
N GLU A 112 6.39 -4.88 -17.33
CA GLU A 112 5.06 -5.41 -17.66
C GLU A 112 3.96 -4.37 -17.33
N ASN A 113 3.55 -3.61 -18.37
CA ASN A 113 2.77 -2.36 -18.30
C ASN A 113 1.28 -2.45 -17.92
N ASN A 114 0.90 -3.34 -17.01
CA ASN A 114 -0.50 -3.44 -16.56
C ASN A 114 -0.62 -3.20 -15.06
N LEU A 115 0.16 -2.25 -14.55
CA LEU A 115 0.06 -1.75 -13.19
C LEU A 115 -0.94 -0.58 -13.15
N SER A 116 -1.82 -0.58 -12.17
CA SER A 116 -2.88 0.42 -12.02
C SER A 116 -3.13 0.69 -10.54
N ILE A 117 -3.72 1.85 -10.27
CA ILE A 117 -4.11 2.31 -8.94
C ILE A 117 -5.56 2.68 -8.96
N SER A 118 -6.22 2.51 -7.81
CA SER A 118 -7.62 2.85 -7.60
C SER A 118 -8.46 2.38 -8.78
N CYS A 119 -8.55 1.07 -8.99
CA CYS A 119 -9.23 0.53 -10.16
C CYS A 119 -10.18 -0.60 -9.79
N ASN A 120 -11.27 -0.72 -10.54
CA ASN A 120 -12.05 -1.94 -10.53
C ASN A 120 -11.34 -2.98 -11.41
N VAL A 121 -11.33 -4.23 -10.96
CA VAL A 121 -10.79 -5.37 -11.71
C VAL A 121 -11.93 -6.02 -12.48
N LEU A 122 -11.74 -6.20 -13.79
CA LEU A 122 -12.69 -6.86 -14.68
C LEU A 122 -12.09 -8.21 -15.10
N ILE A 123 -12.80 -9.29 -14.84
CA ILE A 123 -12.42 -10.66 -15.17
C ILE A 123 -13.54 -11.28 -15.99
N ASP A 124 -13.29 -11.51 -17.28
CA ASP A 124 -14.28 -11.91 -18.27
C ASP A 124 -15.50 -10.97 -18.26
N ASN A 125 -16.66 -11.42 -17.77
CA ASN A 125 -17.89 -10.63 -17.67
C ASN A 125 -18.20 -10.17 -16.24
N TRP A 126 -17.28 -10.38 -15.29
CA TRP A 126 -17.44 -9.99 -13.89
C TRP A 126 -16.58 -8.75 -13.59
N LYS A 127 -17.13 -7.84 -12.79
CA LYS A 127 -16.46 -6.62 -12.30
C LYS A 127 -16.41 -6.66 -10.78
N SER A 128 -15.28 -6.28 -10.20
CA SER A 128 -15.14 -6.13 -8.75
C SER A 128 -16.12 -5.08 -8.21
N GLU A 129 -16.75 -5.38 -7.07
CA GLU A 129 -17.74 -4.48 -6.45
C GLU A 129 -17.10 -3.18 -5.98
N LYS A 130 -15.85 -3.27 -5.50
CA LYS A 130 -15.03 -2.14 -5.07
C LYS A 130 -13.78 -1.99 -5.93
N THR A 131 -13.24 -0.79 -5.91
CA THR A 131 -11.87 -0.54 -6.37
C THR A 131 -10.87 -1.27 -5.48
N VAL A 132 -9.70 -1.57 -6.03
CA VAL A 132 -8.51 -1.99 -5.29
C VAL A 132 -7.47 -0.89 -5.40
N ASP A 133 -6.63 -0.78 -4.37
CA ASP A 133 -5.68 0.31 -4.25
C ASP A 133 -4.52 0.19 -5.24
N VAL A 134 -3.97 -1.03 -5.40
CA VAL A 134 -2.94 -1.33 -6.42
C VAL A 134 -3.26 -2.66 -7.11
N PHE A 135 -3.12 -2.69 -8.44
CA PHE A 135 -3.39 -3.87 -9.25
C PHE A 135 -2.34 -4.06 -10.33
N TYR A 136 -1.81 -5.27 -10.45
CA TYR A 136 -0.90 -5.70 -11.50
C TYR A 136 -1.42 -6.96 -12.17
N TYR A 137 -1.34 -7.05 -13.51
CA TYR A 137 -1.62 -8.31 -14.20
C TYR A 137 -0.86 -8.49 -15.52
N SER A 138 -0.14 -9.59 -15.65
CA SER A 138 0.50 -9.97 -16.91
C SER A 138 -0.40 -10.82 -17.78
N ASN A 139 -0.69 -10.36 -19.01
CA ASN A 139 -1.30 -11.19 -20.04
C ASN A 139 -0.31 -12.23 -20.61
N ILE A 140 1.00 -12.08 -20.38
CA ILE A 140 2.04 -12.96 -20.92
C ILE A 140 2.14 -14.22 -20.05
N VAL A 141 2.31 -14.04 -18.73
CA VAL A 141 2.41 -15.15 -17.78
C VAL A 141 1.05 -15.55 -17.19
N CYS A 142 -0.01 -14.80 -17.50
CA CYS A 142 -1.37 -14.99 -16.98
C CYS A 142 -1.41 -15.07 -15.45
N SER A 143 -0.72 -14.13 -14.80
CA SER A 143 -0.70 -13.98 -13.34
C SER A 143 -0.65 -12.51 -12.95
N GLY A 144 -1.16 -12.21 -11.77
CA GLY A 144 -1.18 -10.84 -11.26
C GLY A 144 -1.21 -10.79 -9.75
N GLU A 145 -1.22 -9.56 -9.23
CA GLU A 145 -1.29 -9.27 -7.82
C GLU A 145 -2.25 -8.11 -7.60
N THR A 146 -3.06 -8.19 -6.54
CA THR A 146 -3.95 -7.12 -6.13
C THR A 146 -3.74 -6.79 -4.67
N TYR A 147 -3.76 -5.50 -4.33
CA TYR A 147 -3.45 -5.00 -3.01
C TYR A 147 -4.56 -4.06 -2.53
N GLU A 148 -5.07 -4.34 -1.35
CA GLU A 148 -5.84 -3.39 -0.54
C GLU A 148 -4.92 -2.80 0.53
N CYS A 149 -4.78 -1.49 0.55
CA CYS A 149 -3.88 -0.73 1.41
C CYS A 149 -4.67 -0.04 2.52
N LYS A 150 -4.26 -0.23 3.78
CA LYS A 150 -4.76 0.59 4.90
C LYS A 150 -3.60 0.92 5.82
N VAL A 151 -3.29 2.20 5.97
CA VAL A 151 -2.26 2.67 6.90
C VAL A 151 -2.52 2.12 8.29
N ASN A 152 -3.73 2.34 8.82
CA ASN A 152 -4.18 1.76 10.08
C ASN A 152 -5.14 0.57 9.81
N PRO A 153 -4.86 -0.65 10.33
CA PRO A 153 -5.74 -1.81 10.19
C PRO A 153 -7.16 -1.57 10.69
N LEU A 154 -7.38 -0.65 11.63
CA LEU A 154 -8.72 -0.37 12.15
C LEU A 154 -9.72 0.05 11.05
N ASN A 155 -9.22 0.62 9.96
CA ASN A 155 -10.01 1.02 8.77
C ASN A 155 -10.32 -0.16 7.82
N LEU A 156 -9.85 -1.37 8.14
CA LEU A 156 -10.22 -2.58 7.42
C LEU A 156 -11.66 -2.99 7.75
N GLU A 157 -12.39 -3.34 6.69
CA GLU A 157 -13.80 -3.71 6.72
C GLU A 157 -14.00 -5.05 6.03
N CYS A 158 -15.10 -5.72 6.35
CA CYS A 158 -15.47 -7.02 5.77
C CYS A 158 -15.54 -7.01 4.24
N ASN A 159 -16.06 -5.91 3.68
CA ASN A 159 -16.24 -5.74 2.24
C ASN A 159 -14.91 -5.70 1.47
N HIS A 160 -13.84 -5.15 2.06
CA HIS A 160 -12.51 -5.12 1.45
C HIS A 160 -11.95 -6.55 1.32
N ILE A 161 -12.06 -7.34 2.39
CA ILE A 161 -11.63 -8.75 2.38
C ILE A 161 -12.46 -9.57 1.38
N GLN A 162 -13.77 -9.33 1.32
CA GLN A 162 -14.64 -10.04 0.37
C GLN A 162 -14.31 -9.68 -1.08
N ASN A 163 -14.06 -8.39 -1.38
CA ASN A 163 -13.67 -7.96 -2.73
C ASN A 163 -12.38 -8.64 -3.18
N LEU A 164 -11.36 -8.69 -2.31
CA LEU A 164 -10.10 -9.41 -2.59
C LEU A 164 -10.31 -10.91 -2.81
N LYS A 165 -11.16 -11.57 -2.01
CA LYS A 165 -11.49 -12.99 -2.19
C LYS A 165 -12.18 -13.24 -3.51
N ASP A 166 -13.11 -12.37 -3.89
CA ASP A 166 -13.84 -12.50 -5.14
C ASP A 166 -12.87 -12.38 -6.32
N ILE A 167 -11.94 -11.41 -6.31
CA ILE A 167 -10.89 -11.31 -7.34
C ILE A 167 -10.04 -12.58 -7.39
N TYR A 168 -9.59 -13.09 -6.23
CA TYR A 168 -8.79 -14.32 -6.15
C TYR A 168 -9.55 -15.54 -6.71
N ILE A 169 -10.83 -15.72 -6.36
CA ILE A 169 -11.64 -16.85 -6.81
C ILE A 169 -12.01 -16.71 -8.29
N LYS A 170 -12.48 -15.54 -8.71
CA LYS A 170 -12.91 -15.26 -10.09
C LYS A 170 -11.76 -15.33 -11.07
N SER A 171 -10.55 -15.00 -10.63
CA SER A 171 -9.33 -15.17 -11.42
C SER A 171 -8.86 -16.62 -11.56
N ASN A 172 -9.61 -17.61 -11.03
CA ASN A 172 -9.15 -18.99 -10.88
C ASN A 172 -7.79 -19.07 -10.15
N LYS A 173 -7.60 -18.22 -9.12
CA LYS A 173 -6.37 -18.13 -8.31
C LYS A 173 -5.13 -17.72 -9.12
N LYS A 174 -5.32 -16.95 -10.20
CA LYS A 174 -4.22 -16.39 -11.00
C LYS A 174 -3.79 -15.01 -10.54
N ILE A 175 -4.66 -14.31 -9.83
CA ILE A 175 -4.38 -13.01 -9.24
C ILE A 175 -4.25 -13.24 -7.74
N ASP A 176 -3.02 -13.18 -7.23
CA ASP A 176 -2.77 -13.26 -5.79
C ASP A 176 -3.27 -11.98 -5.12
N ALA A 177 -3.95 -12.12 -3.99
CA ALA A 177 -4.61 -11.01 -3.31
C ALA A 177 -3.93 -10.74 -1.97
N TYR A 178 -3.68 -9.47 -1.68
CA TYR A 178 -2.94 -9.04 -0.51
C TYR A 178 -3.63 -7.89 0.20
N PHE A 179 -3.53 -7.90 1.52
CA PHE A 179 -3.74 -6.71 2.33
C PHE A 179 -2.38 -6.14 2.75
N ALA A 180 -2.16 -4.85 2.56
CA ALA A 180 -0.92 -4.15 2.88
C ALA A 180 -1.15 -3.03 3.90
N SER A 181 -0.21 -2.86 4.83
CA SER A 181 -0.29 -1.84 5.88
C SER A 181 1.08 -1.42 6.42
N PHE A 182 1.13 -0.20 6.97
CA PHE A 182 2.25 0.26 7.80
C PHE A 182 2.19 -0.28 9.24
N ALA A 183 1.11 -0.94 9.62
CA ALA A 183 1.06 -1.69 10.87
C ALA A 183 1.78 -3.04 10.75
N SER A 184 2.01 -3.69 11.89
CA SER A 184 2.60 -5.03 11.91
C SER A 184 1.65 -6.08 11.35
N THR A 185 2.19 -7.14 10.77
CA THR A 185 1.40 -8.31 10.32
C THR A 185 0.48 -8.84 11.43
N LYS A 186 0.98 -8.86 12.68
CA LYS A 186 0.21 -9.27 13.86
C LYS A 186 -0.99 -8.36 14.15
N ALA A 187 -0.84 -7.05 14.01
CA ALA A 187 -1.95 -6.10 14.24
C ALA A 187 -3.06 -6.29 13.19
N ILE A 188 -2.67 -6.56 11.95
CA ILE A 188 -3.59 -6.86 10.85
C ILE A 188 -4.35 -8.17 11.13
N ASP A 189 -3.62 -9.24 11.50
CA ASP A 189 -4.20 -10.54 11.85
C ASP A 189 -5.24 -10.42 12.97
N LEU A 190 -4.95 -9.64 14.02
CA LEU A 190 -5.88 -9.41 15.12
C LEU A 190 -7.15 -8.73 14.62
N LYS A 191 -7.03 -7.66 13.83
CA LYS A 191 -8.19 -6.97 13.26
C LYS A 191 -9.06 -7.90 12.40
N ILE A 192 -8.44 -8.76 11.59
CA ILE A 192 -9.18 -9.70 10.74
C ILE A 192 -9.96 -10.72 11.58
N ARG A 193 -9.36 -11.21 12.68
CA ARG A 193 -10.05 -12.08 13.63
C ARG A 193 -11.23 -11.36 14.29
N ASP A 194 -11.06 -10.09 14.64
CA ASP A 194 -12.14 -9.26 15.21
C ASP A 194 -13.31 -9.07 14.23
N LEU A 195 -13.03 -9.01 12.92
CA LEU A 195 -14.06 -8.99 11.88
C LEU A 195 -14.79 -10.34 11.72
N GLY A 196 -14.28 -11.42 12.33
CA GLY A 196 -14.87 -12.76 12.25
C GLY A 196 -14.77 -13.41 10.87
N ILE A 197 -13.85 -12.94 10.02
CA ILE A 197 -13.71 -13.41 8.63
C ILE A 197 -12.45 -14.27 8.48
N GLN A 198 -12.59 -15.42 7.81
CA GLN A 198 -11.45 -16.23 7.40
C GLN A 198 -10.72 -15.57 6.23
N LEU A 199 -9.40 -15.38 6.29
CA LEU A 199 -8.61 -14.79 5.18
C LEU A 199 -8.67 -15.61 3.88
N GLY A 200 -8.61 -16.94 3.98
CA GLY A 200 -8.50 -17.81 2.82
C GLY A 200 -7.15 -17.64 2.12
N GLY A 201 -7.17 -17.45 0.80
CA GLY A 201 -5.97 -17.28 -0.03
C GLY A 201 -5.37 -15.86 -0.04
N ILE A 202 -5.83 -14.97 0.84
CA ILE A 202 -5.34 -13.59 0.91
C ILE A 202 -4.06 -13.55 1.76
N GLY A 203 -2.99 -12.97 1.22
CA GLY A 203 -1.75 -12.69 1.93
C GLY A 203 -1.83 -11.42 2.76
N ILE A 204 -1.01 -11.34 3.82
CA ILE A 204 -0.88 -10.15 4.66
C ILE A 204 0.55 -9.61 4.56
N ILE A 205 0.64 -8.31 4.32
CA ILE A 205 1.88 -7.56 4.26
C ILE A 205 1.80 -6.43 5.29
N GLY A 206 2.53 -6.58 6.38
CA GLY A 206 2.75 -5.52 7.35
C GLY A 206 4.08 -4.81 7.11
N ARG A 207 4.41 -3.84 7.95
CA ARG A 207 5.67 -3.09 7.84
C ARG A 207 6.91 -3.98 7.77
N GLU A 208 6.90 -5.13 8.44
CA GLU A 208 8.07 -6.01 8.55
C GLU A 208 8.42 -6.70 7.22
N ASN A 209 7.49 -6.76 6.27
CA ASN A 209 7.66 -7.49 5.02
C ASN A 209 7.20 -6.68 3.78
N LEU A 210 7.01 -5.35 3.89
CA LEU A 210 6.70 -4.48 2.75
C LEU A 210 7.72 -4.62 1.62
N LEU A 211 9.00 -4.55 1.96
CA LEU A 211 10.10 -4.60 0.98
C LEU A 211 10.23 -5.96 0.28
N ASN A 212 9.68 -7.03 0.89
CA ASN A 212 9.65 -8.36 0.28
C ASN A 212 8.80 -8.39 -1.00
N ILE A 213 7.91 -7.41 -1.21
CA ILE A 213 7.19 -7.24 -2.49
C ILE A 213 8.21 -7.13 -3.63
N ALA A 214 9.16 -6.19 -3.53
CA ALA A 214 10.17 -5.95 -4.55
C ALA A 214 11.39 -6.88 -4.44
N LYS A 215 11.45 -7.74 -3.41
CA LYS A 215 12.64 -8.51 -3.01
C LYS A 215 13.86 -7.61 -2.80
N ILE A 216 13.64 -6.44 -2.21
CA ILE A 216 14.73 -5.56 -1.79
C ILE A 216 15.18 -6.07 -0.41
N GLU A 217 16.42 -6.57 -0.35
CA GLU A 217 17.11 -6.99 0.88
C GLU A 217 17.89 -5.84 1.51
#